data_AF-A0A7C9CLZ6-F1
#
_entry.id   AF-A0A7C9CLZ6-F1
#
_cell.length_a   1.000
_cell.length_b   1.000
_cell.length_c   1.000
_cell.angle_alpha   90.00
_cell.angle_beta   90.00
_cell.angle_gamma   90.00
#
_symmetry.space_group_name_H-M   'P 1'
#
loop_
_entity.id
_entity.type
_entity.pdbx_description
1 polymer ?
#
loop_
_entity_poly.entity_id
_entity_poly.type
_entity_poly.pdbx_seq_one_letter_code
_entity_poly.pdbx_strand_id
1 'polypeptide(L)'
;MRDFSCFGENAVQIADSSSSNGNKTAQNLVTCVYQCLFTGRSCLLTVTWNKNLMGQGLSIGIDDLNNQCLCKVDIKPWLFSKRKGSKSLEVESSYVDIYWDLSSATFGSGPEPLEGFYLAIVC
;
A
#
# COMPACT_ATOMS: atom_id res chain seq x y z
N MET A 1 -7.52 -15.34 -27.48
CA MET A 1 -7.69 -16.42 -26.50
C MET A 1 -6.88 -16.02 -25.27
N ARG A 2 -7.44 -16.14 -24.07
CA ARG A 2 -6.92 -15.56 -22.82
C ARG A 2 -5.81 -16.46 -22.26
N ASP A 3 -4.63 -15.91 -22.03
CA ASP A 3 -3.62 -16.53 -21.17
C ASP A 3 -3.78 -15.93 -19.76
N PHE A 4 -4.44 -16.69 -18.88
CA PHE A 4 -4.48 -16.41 -17.45
C PHE A 4 -3.26 -17.05 -16.81
N SER A 5 -2.18 -16.29 -16.68
CA SER A 5 -1.04 -16.67 -15.86
C SER A 5 -1.41 -16.55 -14.39
N CYS A 6 -1.85 -17.66 -13.80
CA CYS A 6 -2.05 -17.80 -12.37
C CYS A 6 -0.68 -17.83 -11.67
N PHE A 7 -0.19 -16.68 -11.19
CA PHE A 7 0.89 -16.65 -10.20
C PHE A 7 0.27 -16.82 -8.81
N GLY A 8 0.09 -18.07 -8.42
CA GLY A 8 -0.22 -18.46 -7.05
C GLY A 8 1.06 -18.69 -6.27
N GLU A 9 1.50 -17.71 -5.48
CA GLU A 9 2.31 -17.94 -4.28
C GLU A 9 2.20 -16.77 -3.30
N ASN A 10 1.01 -16.55 -2.72
CA ASN A 10 0.93 -15.83 -1.45
C ASN A 10 0.84 -16.86 -0.34
N ALA A 11 1.99 -17.34 0.12
CA ALA A 11 2.09 -17.98 1.42
C ALA A 11 1.86 -16.89 2.48
N VAL A 12 0.72 -16.92 3.16
CA VAL A 12 0.47 -16.11 4.35
C VAL A 12 1.43 -16.60 5.44
N GLN A 13 2.55 -15.89 5.62
CA GLN A 13 3.41 -16.12 6.78
C GLN A 13 2.89 -15.29 7.95
N ILE A 14 2.37 -15.99 8.97
CA ILE A 14 2.12 -15.41 10.29
C ILE A 14 3.51 -15.16 10.90
N ALA A 15 3.84 -13.90 11.14
CA ALA A 15 5.13 -13.52 11.70
C ALA A 15 5.19 -13.89 13.19
N ASP A 16 5.78 -15.05 13.51
CA ASP A 16 6.38 -15.24 14.84
C ASP A 16 7.72 -14.54 14.87
N SER A 17 7.89 -13.67 15.86
CA SER A 17 9.14 -12.96 16.12
C SER A 17 10.21 -13.98 16.51
N SER A 18 11.03 -14.41 15.56
CA SER A 18 12.30 -15.08 15.85
C SER A 18 13.38 -14.77 14.83
N SER A 19 14.48 -14.27 15.37
CA SER A 19 15.72 -13.98 14.67
C SER A 19 16.41 -15.27 14.22
N SER A 20 16.47 -15.50 12.91
CA SER A 20 17.46 -16.42 12.33
C SER A 20 17.94 -15.93 10.97
N ASN A 21 19.27 -15.90 10.83
CA ASN A 21 20.03 -15.60 9.62
C ASN A 21 19.80 -16.69 8.55
N GLY A 22 18.65 -16.66 7.88
CA GLY A 22 18.44 -17.32 6.60
C GLY A 22 18.43 -16.26 5.49
N ASN A 23 18.88 -16.60 4.28
CA ASN A 23 18.70 -15.78 3.08
C ASN A 23 17.19 -15.55 2.85
N LYS A 24 16.63 -14.54 3.51
CA LYS A 24 15.25 -14.12 3.32
C LYS A 24 15.20 -13.53 1.92
N THR A 25 14.55 -14.21 0.99
CA THR A 25 14.12 -13.61 -0.27
C THR A 25 13.46 -12.27 0.07
N ALA A 26 14.04 -11.18 -0.42
CA ALA A 26 13.52 -9.86 -0.13
C ALA A 26 12.10 -9.78 -0.70
N GLN A 27 11.10 -9.66 0.18
CA GLN A 27 9.73 -9.47 -0.26
C GLN A 27 9.64 -8.14 -1.01
N ASN A 28 9.09 -8.18 -2.22
CA ASN A 28 8.95 -6.99 -3.07
C ASN A 28 7.60 -6.29 -2.88
N LEU A 29 6.71 -6.86 -2.05
CA LEU A 29 5.37 -6.36 -1.79
C LEU A 29 4.99 -6.61 -0.33
N VAL A 30 4.43 -5.61 0.33
CA VAL A 30 3.77 -5.73 1.63
C VAL A 30 2.43 -5.04 1.52
N THR A 31 1.35 -5.74 1.86
CA THR A 31 -0.02 -5.22 1.82
C THR A 31 -0.64 -5.31 3.21
N CYS A 32 -1.12 -4.18 3.71
CA CYS A 32 -1.88 -4.07 4.94
C CYS A 32 -3.34 -3.74 4.59
N VAL A 33 -4.28 -4.46 5.19
CA VAL A 33 -5.72 -4.25 4.99
C VAL A 33 -6.32 -3.84 6.33
N TYR A 34 -7.08 -2.74 6.32
CA TYR A 34 -7.74 -2.16 7.47
C TYR A 34 -9.23 -2.09 7.19
N GLN A 35 -10.04 -2.47 8.17
CA GLN A 35 -11.47 -2.20 8.11
C GLN A 35 -11.73 -0.81 8.70
N CYS A 36 -12.46 0.02 7.96
CA CYS A 36 -12.79 1.40 8.33
C CYS A 36 -14.31 1.63 8.29
N LEU A 37 -14.76 2.69 8.97
CA LEU A 37 -16.08 3.26 8.77
C LEU A 37 -15.93 4.57 7.99
N PHE A 38 -16.54 4.65 6.81
CA PHE A 38 -16.55 5.83 5.95
C PHE A 38 -17.99 6.16 5.60
N THR A 39 -18.41 7.41 5.77
CA THR A 39 -19.79 7.88 5.47
C THR A 39 -20.92 7.03 6.09
N GLY A 40 -20.65 6.37 7.22
CA GLY A 40 -21.60 5.46 7.89
C GLY A 40 -21.67 4.04 7.30
N ARG A 41 -20.78 3.71 6.36
CA ARG A 41 -20.63 2.39 5.73
C ARG A 41 -19.27 1.78 6.07
N SER A 42 -19.22 0.46 6.19
CA SER A 42 -17.94 -0.23 6.37
C SER A 42 -17.18 -0.30 5.03
N CYS A 43 -15.88 -0.05 5.11
CA CYS A 43 -14.95 -0.08 3.99
C CYS A 43 -13.71 -0.91 4.32
N LEU A 44 -13.02 -1.37 3.27
CA LEU A 44 -11.69 -1.93 3.36
C LEU A 44 -10.69 -0.92 2.78
N LEU A 45 -9.79 -0.45 3.63
CA LEU A 45 -8.64 0.34 3.24
C LEU A 45 -7.44 -0.59 3.05
N THR A 46 -6.89 -0.61 1.84
CA THR A 46 -5.73 -1.41 1.47
C THR A 46 -4.53 -0.50 1.24
N VAL A 47 -3.46 -0.68 2.00
CA VAL A 47 -2.17 0.03 1.84
C VAL A 47 -1.13 -0.97 1.36
N THR A 48 -0.52 -0.71 0.20
CA THR A 48 0.46 -1.60 -0.42
C THR A 48 1.77 -0.88 -0.66
N TRP A 49 2.82 -1.34 0.02
CA TRP A 49 4.20 -0.95 -0.22
C TRP A 49 4.82 -1.91 -1.22
N ASN A 50 5.46 -1.38 -2.26
CA ASN A 50 6.17 -2.20 -3.24
C ASN A 50 7.61 -1.74 -3.43
N LYS A 51 8.47 -2.66 -3.82
CA LYS A 51 9.86 -2.43 -4.19
C LYS A 51 10.11 -3.09 -5.53
N ASN A 52 10.61 -2.31 -6.47
CA ASN A 52 11.06 -2.79 -7.77
C ASN A 52 12.43 -2.19 -8.12
N LEU A 53 12.94 -2.49 -9.31
CA LEU A 53 14.24 -1.99 -9.78
C LEU A 53 14.32 -0.45 -9.85
N MET A 54 13.18 0.24 -9.91
CA MET A 54 13.11 1.70 -9.94
C MET A 54 12.98 2.33 -8.54
N GLY A 55 12.75 1.54 -7.49
CA GLY A 55 12.66 2.02 -6.11
C GLY A 55 11.40 1.57 -5.38
N GLN A 56 11.01 2.33 -4.36
CA GLN A 56 9.86 2.06 -3.50
C GLN A 56 8.60 2.82 -3.96
N GLY A 57 7.50 2.11 -4.05
CA GLY A 57 6.19 2.64 -4.39
C GLY A 57 5.17 2.42 -3.28
N LEU A 58 4.10 3.22 -3.33
CA LEU A 58 2.97 3.15 -2.40
C LEU A 58 1.68 3.12 -3.23
N SER A 59 0.79 2.19 -2.92
CA SER A 59 -0.57 2.14 -3.47
C SER A 59 -1.58 2.10 -2.34
N ILE A 60 -2.67 2.85 -2.50
CA ILE A 60 -3.74 2.97 -1.51
C ILE A 60 -5.04 2.69 -2.25
N GLY A 61 -5.79 1.69 -1.80
CA GLY A 61 -7.10 1.32 -2.31
C GLY A 61 -8.15 1.44 -1.21
N ILE A 62 -9.35 1.89 -1.58
CA ILE A 62 -10.52 1.82 -0.71
C ILE A 62 -11.59 1.06 -1.48
N ASP A 63 -12.07 -0.01 -0.87
CA ASP A 63 -13.11 -0.87 -1.40
C ASP A 63 -14.30 -0.89 -0.44
N ASP A 64 -15.50 -1.14 -0.95
CA ASP A 64 -16.64 -1.48 -0.09
C ASP A 64 -16.53 -2.94 0.40
N LEU A 65 -17.44 -3.38 1.28
CA LEU A 65 -17.47 -4.77 1.75
C LEU A 65 -17.86 -5.80 0.67
N ASN A 66 -18.35 -5.35 -0.49
CA ASN A 66 -18.64 -6.20 -1.65
C ASN A 66 -17.45 -6.24 -2.63
N ASN A 67 -16.27 -5.76 -2.22
CA ASN A 67 -15.06 -5.68 -3.03
C ASN A 67 -15.21 -4.79 -4.28
N GLN A 68 -16.10 -3.81 -4.24
CA GLN A 68 -16.18 -2.75 -5.26
C GLN A 68 -15.17 -1.67 -4.96
N CYS A 69 -14.30 -1.40 -5.93
CA CYS A 69 -13.28 -0.35 -5.82
C CYS A 69 -13.93 1.03 -5.80
N LEU A 70 -13.85 1.70 -4.65
CA LEU A 70 -14.34 3.05 -4.44
C LEU A 70 -13.31 4.08 -4.87
N CYS A 71 -12.04 3.89 -4.50
CA CYS A 71 -10.95 4.72 -5.01
C CYS A 71 -9.60 4.01 -4.97
N LYS A 72 -8.68 4.46 -5.82
CA LYS A 72 -7.29 3.99 -5.84
C LYS A 72 -6.31 5.12 -6.11
N VAL A 73 -5.19 5.11 -5.41
CA VAL A 73 -4.07 6.02 -5.57
C VAL A 73 -2.78 5.22 -5.70
N ASP A 74 -2.06 5.43 -6.80
CA ASP A 74 -0.76 4.82 -7.03
C ASP A 74 0.33 5.91 -7.06
N ILE A 75 1.25 5.82 -6.11
CA ILE A 75 2.47 6.63 -6.03
C ILE A 75 3.61 5.78 -6.54
N LYS A 76 3.96 6.00 -7.81
CA LYS A 76 4.98 5.21 -8.51
C LYS A 76 6.39 5.61 -8.04
N PRO A 77 7.35 4.66 -8.00
CA PRO A 77 8.76 4.90 -7.62
C PRO A 77 9.57 5.73 -8.64
N TRP A 78 8.95 6.58 -9.46
CA TRP A 78 9.64 7.24 -10.57
C TRP A 78 10.58 8.35 -10.08
N LEU A 79 11.72 8.53 -10.76
CA LEU A 79 12.77 9.50 -10.42
C LEU A 79 12.29 10.96 -10.34
N PHE A 80 11.17 11.29 -11.01
CA PHE A 80 10.55 12.62 -11.00
C PHE A 80 9.23 12.67 -10.20
N SER A 81 8.83 11.56 -9.58
CA SER A 81 7.63 11.55 -8.74
C SER A 81 7.89 12.37 -7.47
N LYS A 82 6.92 13.19 -7.09
CA LYS A 82 6.97 13.86 -5.78
C LYS A 82 6.78 12.79 -4.71
N ARG A 83 7.85 12.49 -3.97
CA ARG A 83 7.82 11.60 -2.81
C ARG A 83 6.96 12.11 -1.65
N LYS A 84 6.54 13.38 -1.72
CA LYS A 84 5.59 14.02 -0.81
C LYS A 84 4.43 14.57 -1.61
N GLY A 85 3.21 14.44 -1.09
CA GLY A 85 2.04 15.01 -1.73
C GLY A 85 0.76 14.79 -0.96
N SER A 86 -0.32 15.23 -1.57
CA SER A 86 -1.67 14.94 -1.14
C SER A 86 -2.57 14.69 -2.33
N LYS A 87 -3.67 13.97 -2.11
CA LYS A 87 -4.71 13.71 -3.10
C LYS A 87 -6.06 13.59 -2.41
N SER A 88 -6.99 14.42 -2.85
CA SER A 88 -8.39 14.36 -2.45
C SER A 88 -9.19 13.61 -3.51
N LEU A 89 -10.08 12.72 -3.10
CA LEU A 89 -10.90 11.89 -3.96
C LEU A 89 -12.34 11.96 -3.51
N GLU A 90 -13.26 12.23 -4.43
CA GLU A 90 -14.68 12.10 -4.13
C GLU A 90 -15.08 10.62 -4.16
N VAL A 91 -15.66 10.14 -3.08
CA VAL A 91 -16.20 8.79 -2.90
C VAL A 91 -17.59 8.92 -2.29
N GLU A 92 -18.61 8.46 -3.02
CA GLU A 92 -20.01 8.47 -2.56
C GLU A 92 -20.47 9.84 -2.01
N SER A 93 -20.17 10.92 -2.74
CA SER A 93 -20.49 12.31 -2.36
C SER A 93 -19.81 12.83 -1.10
N SER A 94 -18.79 12.14 -0.61
CA SER A 94 -17.86 12.60 0.43
C SER A 94 -16.43 12.60 -0.10
N TYR A 95 -15.48 13.13 0.66
CA TYR A 95 -14.08 13.22 0.24
C TYR A 95 -13.19 12.38 1.12
N VAL A 96 -12.23 11.70 0.48
CA VAL A 96 -11.10 11.08 1.15
C VAL A 96 -9.85 11.87 0.81
N ASP A 97 -9.19 12.38 1.84
CA ASP A 97 -7.93 13.10 1.73
C ASP A 97 -6.77 12.20 2.14
N ILE A 98 -5.86 11.99 1.19
CA ILE A 98 -4.67 11.17 1.38
C ILE A 98 -3.46 12.10 1.39
N TYR A 99 -2.63 11.98 2.41
CA TYR A 99 -1.37 12.72 2.54
C TYR A 99 -0.22 11.73 2.71
N TRP A 100 0.88 11.98 1.99
CA TRP A 100 2.07 11.16 2.11
C TRP A 100 3.32 12.02 2.11
N ASP A 101 4.32 11.58 2.87
CA ASP A 101 5.68 12.08 2.81
C ASP A 101 6.66 10.92 2.96
N LEU A 102 7.30 10.56 1.85
CA LEU A 102 8.35 9.54 1.76
C LEU A 102 9.71 10.19 1.43
N SER A 103 9.82 11.51 1.55
CA SER A 103 11.03 12.24 1.14
C SER A 103 12.25 11.93 2.01
N SER A 104 12.03 11.63 3.30
CA SER A 104 13.05 11.24 4.27
C SER A 104 12.96 9.76 4.69
N ALA A 105 12.17 8.96 3.98
CA ALA A 105 11.92 7.58 4.35
C ALA A 105 13.19 6.73 4.23
N THR A 106 13.48 5.96 5.27
CA THR A 106 14.54 4.95 5.28
C THR A 106 13.94 3.57 5.05
N PHE A 107 14.64 2.71 4.33
CA PHE A 107 14.15 1.39 3.95
C PHE A 107 15.19 0.31 4.29
N GLY A 108 14.72 -0.84 4.75
CA GLY A 108 15.55 -2.03 4.94
C GLY A 108 15.64 -2.88 3.68
N SER A 109 15.69 -4.20 3.86
CA SER A 109 15.64 -5.15 2.76
C SER A 109 14.26 -5.21 2.08
N GLY A 110 13.18 -4.95 2.83
CA GLY A 110 11.79 -4.97 2.36
C GLY A 110 11.31 -3.70 1.65
N PRO A 111 10.02 -3.64 1.29
CA PRO A 111 9.42 -2.52 0.55
C PRO A 111 8.84 -1.44 1.46
N GLU A 112 8.51 -1.78 2.71
CA GLU A 112 7.94 -0.88 3.70
C GLU A 112 9.02 0.03 4.32
N PRO A 113 8.74 1.32 4.53
CA PRO A 113 9.66 2.21 5.22
C PRO A 113 9.79 1.86 6.70
N LEU A 114 11.00 2.02 7.25
CA LEU A 114 11.29 1.79 8.65
C LEU A 114 11.12 3.07 9.48
N GLU A 115 11.62 4.19 8.97
CA GLU A 115 11.60 5.49 9.65
C GLU A 115 11.46 6.64 8.64
N GLY A 116 11.20 7.86 9.13
CA GLY A 116 11.24 9.08 8.32
C GLY A 116 10.13 9.18 7.27
N PHE A 117 9.02 8.46 7.46
CA PHE A 117 7.86 8.48 6.57
C PHE A 117 6.60 8.96 7.28
N TYR A 118 5.64 9.45 6.49
CA TYR A 118 4.31 9.80 6.92
C TYR A 118 3.28 9.34 5.89
N LEU A 119 2.21 8.71 6.37
CA LEU A 119 1.02 8.40 5.60
C LEU A 119 -0.19 8.69 6.48
N ALA A 120 -1.09 9.55 6.00
CA ALA A 120 -2.37 9.80 6.64
C ALA A 120 -3.49 9.73 5.62
N ILE A 121 -4.60 9.15 6.06
CA ILE A 121 -5.81 8.96 5.28
C ILE A 121 -6.94 9.50 6.16
N VAL A 122 -7.62 10.53 5.66
CA VAL A 122 -8.69 11.23 6.36
C VAL A 122 -9.96 11.03 5.54
N CYS A 123 -10.99 10.51 6.21
CA CYS A 123 -12.24 10.06 5.61
C CYS A 123 -13.43 10.65 6.38
#